data_AF-A0A1C4TLN4-F1
#
_entry.id   AF-A0A1C4TLN4-F1
#
_cell.length_a   1.000
_cell.length_b   1.000
_cell.length_c   1.000
_cell.angle_alpha   90.00
_cell.angle_beta   90.00
_cell.angle_gamma   90.00
#
_symmetry.space_group_name_H-M   'P 1'
#
loop_
_entity.id
_entity.type
_entity.pdbx_description
1 polymer ?
#
loop_
_entity_poly.entity_id
_entity_poly.type
_entity_poly.pdbx_seq_one_letter_code
_entity_poly.pdbx_strand_id
1 'polypeptide(L)'
;MTTPAAWNVLRSADRSELVLACDFSAAGRPIAGFADLTGLLTTECTLWETAPPPPEEAARMTGADQVARWAADVRAAAIPVRAVLGFCTGALYAGALAEEI
;
A
#
# COMPACT_ATOMS: atom_id res chain seq x y z
N MET A 1 9.43 -14.50 -2.40
CA MET A 1 8.25 -13.62 -2.47
C MET A 1 8.32 -12.90 -3.81
N THR A 2 7.30 -13.01 -4.65
CA THR A 2 7.23 -12.22 -5.89
C THR A 2 7.04 -10.76 -5.52
N THR A 3 7.82 -9.86 -6.12
CA THR A 3 7.67 -8.42 -5.88
C THR A 3 6.29 -7.97 -6.36
N PRO A 4 5.48 -7.30 -5.52
CA PRO A 4 4.17 -6.80 -5.94
C PRO A 4 4.34 -5.69 -6.99
N ALA A 5 3.41 -5.62 -7.95
CA ALA A 5 3.46 -4.68 -9.07
C ALA A 5 2.80 -3.33 -8.76
N ALA A 6 1.86 -3.30 -7.82
CA ALA A 6 1.08 -2.14 -7.41
C ALA A 6 1.51 -1.59 -6.04
N TRP A 7 2.62 -2.09 -5.48
CA TRP A 7 3.08 -1.75 -4.14
C TRP A 7 4.60 -1.51 -4.09
N ASN A 8 5.00 -0.50 -3.32
CA ASN A 8 6.35 -0.31 -2.85
C ASN A 8 6.55 -1.10 -1.55
N VAL A 9 7.56 -1.96 -1.49
CA VAL A 9 7.88 -2.68 -0.25
C VAL A 9 8.75 -1.78 0.63
N LEU A 10 8.17 -1.20 1.68
CA LEU A 10 8.88 -0.32 2.62
C LEU A 10 9.68 -1.12 3.66
N ARG A 11 9.18 -2.31 4.02
CA ARG A 11 9.85 -3.24 4.95
C ARG A 11 9.49 -4.67 4.58
N SER A 12 10.51 -5.52 4.52
CA SER A 12 10.35 -6.97 4.49
C SER A 12 10.67 -7.52 5.88
N ALA A 13 9.84 -8.42 6.39
CA ALA A 13 10.08 -9.09 7.66
C ALA A 13 9.75 -10.58 7.55
N ASP A 14 10.31 -11.39 8.45
CA ASP A 14 10.19 -12.85 8.41
C ASP A 14 8.83 -13.37 8.91
N ARG A 15 8.04 -12.52 9.58
CA ARG A 15 6.69 -12.89 10.04
C ARG A 15 5.70 -12.92 8.88
N SER A 16 4.74 -13.83 8.98
CA SER A 16 3.68 -14.06 8.00
C SER A 16 2.51 -13.08 8.15
N GLU A 17 2.76 -11.78 8.28
CA GLU A 17 1.70 -10.76 8.37
C GLU A 17 2.07 -9.49 7.60
N LEU A 18 1.05 -8.85 7.04
CA LEU A 18 1.17 -7.71 6.15
C LEU A 18 0.44 -6.48 6.69
N VAL A 19 1.09 -5.33 6.64
CA VAL A 19 0.49 -4.01 6.85
C VAL A 19 0.51 -3.26 5.52
N LEU A 20 -0.64 -2.73 5.13
CA LEU A 20 -0.82 -1.96 3.91
C LEU A 20 -0.92 -0.47 4.25
N ALA A 21 -0.29 0.39 3.47
CA ALA A 21 -0.30 1.82 3.66
C ALA A 21 -0.71 2.53 2.36
N CYS A 22 -1.82 3.27 2.39
CA CYS A 22 -2.35 4.01 1.26
C CYS A 22 -1.96 5.49 1.36
N ASP A 23 -1.03 5.93 0.50
CA ASP A 23 -0.63 7.32 0.31
C ASP A 23 -0.26 7.59 -1.16
N PHE A 24 -0.34 8.85 -1.55
CA PHE A 24 0.18 9.35 -2.82
C PHE A 24 1.51 10.07 -2.55
N SER A 25 2.53 9.28 -2.24
CA SER A 25 3.86 9.81 -1.97
C SER A 25 4.46 10.42 -3.24
N ALA A 26 4.78 11.72 -3.18
CA ALA A 26 5.49 12.42 -4.24
C ALA A 26 6.92 12.73 -3.76
N ALA A 27 7.92 12.42 -4.58
CA ALA A 27 9.31 12.75 -4.27
C ALA A 27 9.48 14.27 -4.01
N GLY A 28 10.13 14.62 -2.90
CA GLY A 28 10.36 16.02 -2.50
C GLY A 28 9.18 16.69 -1.78
N ARG A 29 8.12 15.95 -1.43
CA ARG A 29 7.02 16.46 -0.61
C ARG A 29 7.53 16.95 0.75
N PRO A 30 7.07 18.12 1.27
CA PRO A 30 7.54 18.68 2.54
C PRO A 30 6.91 18.03 3.79
N ILE A 31 6.13 16.96 3.61
CA ILE A 31 5.39 16.28 4.68
C ILE A 31 5.88 14.84 4.72
N ALA A 32 6.08 14.32 5.94
CA ALA A 32 6.49 12.94 6.17
C ALA A 32 5.54 11.93 5.51
N GLY A 33 6.09 10.84 5.02
CA GLY A 33 5.36 9.70 4.42
C GLY A 33 5.45 8.43 5.27
N PHE A 34 4.93 7.32 4.75
CA PHE A 34 4.96 6.06 5.50
C PHE A 34 6.36 5.46 5.60
N ALA A 35 7.31 5.84 4.74
CA ALA A 35 8.72 5.48 4.91
C ALA A 35 9.30 6.05 6.23
N ASP A 36 8.96 7.30 6.58
CA ASP A 36 9.36 7.93 7.84
C ASP A 36 8.74 7.20 9.04
N LEU A 37 7.45 6.86 8.95
CA LEU A 37 6.77 6.08 9.99
C LEU A 37 7.42 4.69 10.14
N THR A 38 7.72 4.02 9.03
CA THR A 38 8.32 2.67 9.03
C THR A 38 9.65 2.62 9.78
N GLY A 39 10.43 3.70 9.76
CA GLY A 39 11.67 3.83 10.52
C GLY A 39 11.48 3.88 12.05
N LEU A 40 10.27 4.20 12.53
CA LEU A 40 9.94 4.34 13.95
C LEU A 40 9.19 3.13 14.51
N LEU A 41 8.66 2.25 13.66
CA LEU A 41 7.87 1.10 14.09
C LEU A 41 8.74 -0.05 14.61
N THR A 42 8.32 -0.65 15.72
CA THR A 42 8.91 -1.89 16.28
C THR A 42 8.18 -3.15 15.80
N THR A 43 7.28 -3.03 14.82
CA THR A 43 6.51 -4.17 14.30
C THR A 43 7.40 -5.11 13.49
N GLU A 44 7.10 -6.41 13.58
CA GLU A 44 7.70 -7.45 12.74
C GLU A 44 6.88 -7.75 11.48
N CYS A 45 5.86 -6.94 11.15
CA CYS A 45 5.08 -7.12 9.93
C CYS A 45 5.87 -6.65 8.69
N THR A 46 5.63 -7.31 7.55
CA THR A 46 5.97 -6.76 6.24
C THR A 46 5.08 -5.54 5.99
N LEU A 47 5.63 -4.50 5.35
CA LEU A 47 4.92 -3.23 5.15
C LEU A 47 5.01 -2.78 3.70
N TRP A 48 3.84 -2.62 3.08
CA TRP A 48 3.70 -2.20 1.68
C TRP A 48 3.00 -0.85 1.61
N GLU A 49 3.48 0.03 0.74
CA GLU A 49 2.85 1.31 0.42
C GLU A 49 2.34 1.31 -1.02
N THR A 50 1.18 1.90 -1.27
CA THR A 50 0.58 1.97 -2.62
C THR A 50 1.55 2.61 -3.61
N ALA A 51 1.82 1.94 -4.72
CA ALA A 51 2.58 2.50 -5.83
C ALA A 51 1.62 3.05 -6.91
N PRO A 52 1.89 4.23 -7.47
CA PRO A 52 1.09 4.74 -8.58
C PRO A 52 1.31 3.88 -9.83
N PRO A 53 0.27 3.61 -10.63
CA PRO A 53 0.45 3.01 -11.95
C PRO A 53 1.14 4.01 -12.89
N PRO A 54 1.59 3.56 -14.08
CA PRO A 54 2.07 4.46 -15.13
C PRO A 54 1.05 5.58 -15.43
N PRO A 55 1.47 6.83 -15.69
CA PRO A 55 0.56 7.97 -15.85
C PRO A 55 -0.53 7.77 -16.91
N GLU A 56 -0.20 7.12 -18.03
CA GLU A 56 -1.13 6.81 -19.12
C GLU A 56 -2.22 5.78 -18.76
N GLU A 57 -1.92 4.92 -17.78
CA GLU A 57 -2.86 3.96 -17.20
C GLU A 57 -3.71 4.66 -16.13
N ALA A 58 -3.07 5.39 -15.21
CA ALA A 58 -3.74 6.20 -14.18
C ALA A 58 -4.83 7.11 -14.75
N ALA A 59 -4.57 7.75 -15.90
CA ALA A 59 -5.52 8.66 -16.55
C ALA A 59 -6.83 7.98 -17.00
N ARG A 60 -6.86 6.64 -17.08
CA ARG A 60 -8.03 5.85 -17.50
C ARG A 60 -8.67 5.08 -16.36
N MET A 61 -8.07 5.10 -15.17
CA MET A 61 -8.52 4.33 -14.02
C MET A 61 -9.49 5.16 -13.17
N THR A 62 -10.57 4.52 -12.76
CA THR A 62 -11.41 5.01 -11.66
C THR A 62 -10.75 4.69 -10.31
N GLY A 63 -11.29 5.25 -9.22
CA GLY A 63 -10.85 4.88 -7.89
C GLY A 63 -11.06 3.39 -7.58
N ALA A 64 -12.13 2.79 -8.10
CA ALA A 64 -12.41 1.36 -7.93
C ALA A 64 -11.38 0.50 -8.67
N ASP A 65 -10.97 0.91 -9.89
CA ASP A 65 -9.93 0.20 -10.65
C ASP A 65 -8.59 0.18 -9.89
N GLN A 66 -8.26 1.28 -9.21
CA GLN A 66 -7.06 1.35 -8.37
C GLN A 66 -7.13 0.40 -7.17
N VAL A 67 -8.27 0.38 -6.46
CA VAL A 67 -8.48 -0.56 -5.34
C VAL A 67 -8.37 -2.01 -5.80
N ALA A 68 -9.01 -2.36 -6.93
CA ALA A 68 -8.96 -3.70 -7.49
C ALA A 68 -7.52 -4.11 -7.88
N ARG A 69 -6.75 -3.18 -8.47
CA ARG A 69 -5.33 -3.40 -8.80
C ARG A 69 -4.50 -3.71 -7.55
N TRP A 70 -4.66 -2.94 -6.48
CA TRP A 70 -3.95 -3.17 -5.22
C TRP A 70 -4.37 -4.49 -4.55
N ALA A 71 -5.67 -4.79 -4.51
CA ALA A 71 -6.21 -6.00 -3.93
C ALA A 71 -5.74 -7.28 -4.66
N ALA A 72 -5.54 -7.22 -5.97
CA ALA A 72 -5.03 -8.35 -6.75
C ALA A 72 -3.66 -8.84 -6.25
N ASP A 73 -2.73 -7.91 -6.01
CA ASP A 73 -1.41 -8.25 -5.46
C ASP A 73 -1.49 -8.78 -4.02
N VAL A 74 -2.34 -8.19 -3.18
CA VAL A 74 -2.55 -8.64 -1.79
C VAL A 74 -3.07 -10.08 -1.75
N ARG A 75 -4.09 -10.39 -2.58
CA ARG A 75 -4.65 -11.73 -2.71
C ARG A 75 -3.61 -12.73 -3.26
N ALA A 76 -2.82 -12.31 -4.25
CA ALA A 76 -1.76 -13.14 -4.82
C ALA A 76 -0.64 -13.45 -3.82
N ALA A 77 -0.37 -12.54 -2.87
CA ALA A 77 0.63 -12.74 -1.83
C ALA A 77 0.23 -13.85 -0.84
N ALA A 78 -1.07 -14.04 -0.63
CA ALA A 78 -1.63 -14.98 0.35
C ALA A 78 -1.07 -14.80 1.78
N ILE A 79 -0.77 -13.55 2.16
CA ILE A 79 -0.30 -13.17 3.50
C ILE A 79 -1.46 -12.52 4.26
N PRO A 80 -1.75 -12.94 5.52
CA PRO A 80 -2.74 -12.29 6.36
C PRO A 80 -2.49 -10.78 6.51
N VAL A 81 -3.49 -9.98 6.16
CA VAL A 81 -3.44 -8.52 6.36
C VAL A 81 -3.85 -8.20 7.79
N ARG A 82 -2.91 -7.62 8.54
CA ARG A 82 -3.11 -7.24 9.94
C ARG A 82 -3.75 -5.86 10.08
N ALA A 83 -3.39 -4.93 9.20
CA ALA A 83 -3.88 -3.57 9.24
C ALA A 83 -3.78 -2.89 7.86
N VAL A 84 -4.69 -1.94 7.63
CA VAL A 84 -4.63 -1.01 6.50
C VAL A 84 -4.58 0.41 7.08
N LEU A 85 -3.54 1.14 6.71
CA LEU A 85 -3.29 2.52 7.09
C LEU A 85 -3.59 3.43 5.90
N GLY A 86 -4.06 4.64 6.16
CA GLY A 86 -4.27 5.63 5.10
C GLY A 86 -3.95 7.03 5.56
N PHE A 87 -3.37 7.82 4.65
CA PHE A 87 -3.02 9.21 4.91
C PHE A 87 -3.76 10.15 3.96
N CYS A 88 -4.38 11.21 4.50
CA CYS A 88 -5.13 12.22 3.73
C CYS A 88 -6.14 11.56 2.78
N THR A 89 -6.10 11.86 1.48
CA THR A 89 -6.96 11.23 0.45
C THR A 89 -6.75 9.72 0.36
N GLY A 90 -5.55 9.22 0.70
CA GLY A 90 -5.26 7.80 0.80
C GLY A 90 -6.11 7.06 1.84
N ALA A 91 -6.66 7.74 2.84
CA ALA A 91 -7.58 7.13 3.81
C ALA A 91 -8.90 6.65 3.20
N LEU A 92 -9.39 7.32 2.15
CA LEU A 92 -10.58 6.87 1.41
C LEU A 92 -10.31 5.53 0.73
N TYR A 93 -9.15 5.41 0.09
CA TYR A 93 -8.70 4.18 -0.57
C TYR A 93 -8.38 3.07 0.43
N ALA A 94 -7.80 3.40 1.60
CA ALA A 94 -7.58 2.44 2.67
C ALA A 94 -8.88 1.80 3.17
N GLY A 95 -9.93 2.59 3.34
CA GLY A 95 -11.26 2.08 3.72
C GLY A 95 -11.82 1.14 2.66
N ALA A 96 -11.85 1.57 1.40
CA ALA A 96 -12.35 0.74 0.29
C ALA A 96 -11.52 -0.54 0.10
N LEU A 97 -10.20 -0.47 0.26
CA LEU A 97 -9.33 -1.63 0.17
C LEU A 97 -9.57 -2.61 1.33
N ALA A 98 -9.77 -2.12 2.55
CA ALA A 98 -10.06 -2.97 3.70
C ALA A 98 -11.40 -3.73 3.57
N GLU A 99 -12.37 -3.19 2.84
CA GLU A 99 -13.64 -3.89 2.53
C GLU A 99 -13.47 -4.94 1.42
N GLU A 100 -12.52 -4.74 0.51
CA GLU A 100 -12.29 -5.60 -0.65
C GLU A 100 -11.46 -6.85 -0.31
N ILE A 101 -10.55 -6.77 0.67
CA ILE A 101 -9.57 -7.84 0.98
C ILE A 101 -10.07 -8.89 1.98
#